data_AF-A0A962SYQ8-F1
#
_entry.id   AF-A0A962SYQ8-F1
#
_cell.length_a   1.000
_cell.length_b   1.000
_cell.length_c   1.000
_cell.angle_alpha   90.00
_cell.angle_beta   90.00
_cell.angle_gamma   90.00
#
_symmetry.space_group_name_H-M   'P 1'
#
loop_
_entity.id
_entity.type
_entity.pdbx_description
1 polymer ?
#
loop_
_entity_poly.entity_id
_entity_poly.type
_entity_poly.pdbx_seq_one_letter_code
_entity_poly.pdbx_strand_id
1 'polypeptide(L)'
;KGEEWYQISLGGSSENDVSLGDILGPSVPKTEVANTLERILQVYVERREDGERFLDTFRRIGLEPFRVRAYAPGSKEAKQEEQRHAVGY
;
A
#
# COMPACT_ATOMS: atom_id res chain seq x y z
N LYS A 1 15.96 21.87 9.69
CA LYS A 1 15.01 21.73 8.56
C LYS A 1 14.39 20.36 8.71
N GLY A 2 13.09 20.27 9.00
CA GLY A 2 12.42 19.00 9.26
C GLY A 2 12.31 18.15 7.99
N GLU A 3 12.43 16.84 8.14
CA GLU A 3 12.16 15.89 7.07
C GLU A 3 10.64 15.81 6.84
N GLU A 4 10.21 15.83 5.58
CA GLU A 4 8.80 15.67 5.22
C GLU A 4 8.47 14.17 5.13
N TRP A 5 7.39 13.79 5.81
CA TRP A 5 6.90 12.41 5.88
C TRP A 5 5.47 12.36 5.32
N TYR A 6 5.17 11.29 4.60
CA TYR A 6 3.89 11.11 3.91
C TYR A 6 3.23 9.81 4.34
N GLN A 7 1.92 9.86 4.58
CA GLN A 7 1.09 8.67 4.76
C GLN A 7 0.42 8.32 3.43
N ILE A 8 0.38 7.03 3.09
CA ILE A 8 -0.24 6.53 1.86
C ILE A 8 -1.47 5.70 2.25
N SER A 9 -2.61 6.01 1.64
CA SER A 9 -3.86 5.25 1.77
C SER A 9 -4.32 4.76 0.40
N LEU A 10 -4.82 3.54 0.30
CA LEU A 10 -5.29 2.91 -0.95
C LEU A 10 -6.74 2.47 -0.83
N GLY A 11 -7.45 2.40 -1.96
CA GLY A 11 -8.82 1.85 -1.99
C GLY A 11 -9.94 2.83 -1.68
N GLY A 12 -9.62 4.13 -1.52
CA GLY A 12 -10.65 5.16 -1.35
C GLY A 12 -11.42 5.40 -2.66
N SER A 13 -12.74 5.56 -2.56
CA SER A 13 -13.60 5.93 -3.69
C SER A 13 -14.59 7.01 -3.28
N SER A 14 -14.77 8.02 -4.13
CA SER A 14 -15.78 9.07 -3.98
C SER A 14 -17.03 8.82 -4.84
N GLU A 15 -17.05 7.69 -5.57
CA GLU A 15 -18.19 7.30 -6.41
C GLU A 15 -19.29 6.60 -5.57
N ASN A 16 -20.26 5.93 -6.21
CA ASN A 16 -21.43 5.30 -5.58
C ASN A 16 -21.12 4.32 -4.43
N ASP A 17 -19.86 3.92 -4.25
CA ASP A 17 -19.41 3.02 -3.20
C ASP A 17 -18.33 3.71 -2.36
N VAL A 18 -18.79 4.78 -1.67
CA VAL A 18 -17.96 5.64 -0.83
C VAL A 18 -17.24 4.79 0.19
N SER A 19 -15.92 4.70 0.02
CA SER A 19 -15.04 3.92 0.87
C SER A 19 -13.88 4.80 1.32
N LEU A 20 -13.59 4.77 2.62
CA LEU A 20 -12.36 5.36 3.12
C LEU A 20 -11.20 4.46 2.66
N GLY A 21 -10.11 5.06 2.16
CA GLY A 21 -8.93 4.29 1.82
C GLY A 21 -8.28 3.69 3.06
N ASP A 22 -7.80 2.46 2.93
CA ASP A 22 -7.05 1.79 3.98
C ASP A 22 -5.63 2.33 4.05
N ILE A 23 -5.14 2.55 5.27
CA ILE A 23 -3.76 2.97 5.51
C ILE A 23 -2.83 1.82 5.11
N LEU A 24 -1.95 2.08 4.15
CA LEU A 24 -1.06 1.07 3.60
C LEU A 24 -0.01 0.59 4.60
N GLY A 25 0.43 1.48 5.50
CA GLY A 25 1.44 1.20 6.50
C GLY A 25 2.08 2.49 7.06
N PRO A 26 3.32 2.41 7.60
CA PRO A 26 4.00 3.53 8.23
C PRO A 26 4.29 4.68 7.26
N SER A 27 4.50 5.87 7.83
CA SER A 27 4.87 7.05 7.06
C SER A 27 6.18 6.85 6.30
N VAL A 28 6.22 7.36 5.08
CA VAL A 28 7.34 7.24 4.16
C VAL A 28 8.06 8.60 4.06
N PRO A 29 9.40 8.65 4.14
CA PRO A 29 10.12 9.90 3.93
C PRO A 29 9.95 10.37 2.49
N LYS A 30 9.92 11.68 2.24
CA LYS A 30 9.74 12.28 0.91
C LYS A 30 10.53 11.60 -0.20
N THR A 31 11.78 11.23 0.07
CA THR A 31 12.70 10.61 -0.88
C THR A 31 12.29 9.21 -1.30
N GLU A 32 11.50 8.50 -0.49
CA GLU A 32 11.03 7.13 -0.76
C GLU A 32 9.60 7.06 -1.31
N VAL A 33 8.89 8.19 -1.38
CA VAL A 33 7.48 8.20 -1.86
C VAL A 33 7.38 7.65 -3.29
N ALA A 34 8.27 8.09 -4.19
CA ALA A 34 8.28 7.62 -5.58
C ALA A 34 8.53 6.11 -5.67
N ASN A 35 9.53 5.60 -4.94
CA ASN A 35 9.84 4.16 -4.90
C ASN A 35 8.67 3.34 -4.34
N THR A 36 7.99 3.88 -3.32
CA THR A 36 6.83 3.22 -2.71
C THR A 36 5.67 3.14 -3.69
N LEU A 37 5.37 4.22 -4.42
CA LEU A 37 4.35 4.23 -5.47
C LEU A 37 4.67 3.26 -6.61
N GLU A 38 5.93 3.19 -7.03
CA GLU A 38 6.35 2.23 -8.06
C GLU A 38 6.07 0.78 -7.63
N ARG A 39 6.43 0.42 -6.39
CA ARG A 39 6.16 -0.91 -5.82
C ARG A 39 4.66 -1.23 -5.77
N ILE A 40 3.83 -0.25 -5.39
CA ILE A 40 2.36 -0.38 -5.37
C ILE A 40 1.84 -0.64 -6.79
N LEU A 41 2.31 0.13 -7.77
CA LEU A 41 1.89 -0.01 -9.17
C LEU A 41 2.35 -1.33 -9.78
N GLN A 42 3.53 -1.83 -9.39
CA GLN A 42 3.99 -3.16 -9.79
C GLN A 42 3.02 -4.26 -9.31
N VAL A 43 2.55 -4.22 -8.06
CA VAL A 43 1.53 -5.17 -7.57
C VAL A 43 0.27 -5.10 -8.43
N TYR A 44 -0.20 -3.89 -8.74
CA TYR A 44 -1.38 -3.73 -9.59
C TYR A 44 -1.16 -4.36 -10.97
N VAL A 45 -0.05 -4.04 -11.65
CA VAL A 45 0.23 -4.59 -12.99
C VAL A 45 0.40 -6.11 -12.96
N GLU A 46 1.04 -6.66 -11.92
CA GLU A 46 1.26 -8.11 -11.76
C GLU A 46 -0.03 -8.88 -11.43
N ARG A 47 -0.99 -8.25 -10.76
CA ARG A 47 -2.18 -8.92 -10.21
C ARG A 47 -3.48 -8.59 -10.94
N ARG A 48 -3.51 -7.52 -11.73
CA ARG A 48 -4.70 -7.11 -12.46
C ARG A 48 -5.11 -8.15 -13.50
N GLU A 49 -6.41 -8.25 -13.71
CA GLU A 49 -6.99 -8.95 -14.85
C GLU A 49 -7.18 -7.99 -16.03
N ASP A 50 -7.36 -8.51 -17.24
CA ASP A 50 -7.50 -7.67 -18.43
C ASP A 50 -8.73 -6.76 -18.34
N GLY A 51 -8.51 -5.46 -18.53
CA GLY A 51 -9.55 -4.44 -18.40
C GLY A 51 -9.91 -4.05 -16.96
N GLU A 52 -9.28 -4.64 -15.95
CA GLU A 52 -9.54 -4.35 -14.54
C GLU A 52 -8.92 -2.99 -14.13
N ARG A 53 -9.66 -2.18 -13.35
CA ARG A 53 -9.14 -0.92 -12.79
C ARG A 53 -8.38 -1.19 -11.49
N PHE A 54 -7.53 -0.25 -11.09
CA PHE A 54 -6.77 -0.34 -9.83
C PHE A 54 -7.67 -0.61 -8.62
N LEU A 55 -8.78 0.11 -8.48
CA LEU A 55 -9.70 -0.06 -7.36
C LEU A 55 -10.34 -1.46 -7.34
N ASP A 56 -10.67 -2.00 -8.51
CA ASP A 56 -11.30 -3.32 -8.63
C ASP A 56 -10.28 -4.41 -8.25
N THR A 57 -9.04 -4.30 -8.76
CA THR A 57 -7.93 -5.18 -8.33
C THR A 57 -7.72 -5.10 -6.83
N PHE A 58 -7.68 -3.89 -6.25
CA PHE A 58 -7.51 -3.68 -4.81
C PHE A 58 -8.61 -4.35 -3.99
N ARG A 59 -9.88 -4.19 -4.38
CA ARG A 59 -11.02 -4.80 -3.70
C ARG A 59 -11.01 -6.33 -3.78
N ARG A 60 -10.51 -6.90 -4.89
CA ARG A 60 -10.44 -8.36 -5.11
C ARG A 60 -9.30 -9.02 -4.34
N ILE A 61 -8.10 -8.44 -4.38
CA ILE A 61 -6.90 -9.07 -3.78
C ILE A 61 -6.60 -8.58 -2.35
N GLY A 62 -7.28 -7.52 -1.91
CA GLY A 62 -7.10 -6.89 -0.62
C GLY A 62 -5.82 -6.04 -0.51
N LEU A 63 -5.62 -5.46 0.67
CA LEU A 63 -4.49 -4.56 0.99
C LEU A 63 -3.14 -5.30 1.10
N GLU A 64 -3.16 -6.54 1.57
CA GLU A 64 -1.96 -7.26 2.00
C GLU A 64 -0.85 -7.34 0.93
N PRO A 65 -1.15 -7.70 -0.34
CA PRO A 65 -0.13 -7.76 -1.38
C PRO A 65 0.55 -6.41 -1.63
N PHE A 66 -0.21 -5.31 -1.54
CA PHE A 66 0.32 -3.95 -1.70
C PHE A 66 1.22 -3.56 -0.54
N ARG A 67 0.80 -3.87 0.70
CA ARG A 67 1.58 -3.59 1.90
C ARG A 67 2.93 -4.31 1.87
N VAL A 68 2.91 -5.62 1.64
CA VAL A 68 4.15 -6.42 1.60
C VAL A 68 5.11 -5.88 0.55
N ARG A 69 4.64 -5.59 -0.66
CA ARG A 69 5.52 -5.10 -1.75
C ARG A 69 6.00 -3.67 -1.53
N ALA A 70 5.16 -2.78 -1.01
CA ALA A 70 5.52 -1.40 -0.71
C ALA A 70 6.72 -1.30 0.25
N TYR A 71 6.78 -2.21 1.23
CA TYR A 71 7.77 -2.21 2.30
C TYR A 71 8.82 -3.36 2.22
N ALA A 72 8.82 -4.19 1.16
CA ALA A 72 9.82 -5.26 0.97
C ALA A 72 11.28 -4.71 0.89
N PRO A 73 12.30 -5.55 1.15
CA PRO A 73 13.35 -5.28 2.14
C PRO A 73 14.28 -4.10 1.82
N GLY A 74 14.34 -3.20 2.81
CA GLY A 74 15.18 -2.00 2.88
C GLY A 74 14.73 -1.04 4.00
N SER A 75 13.45 -1.12 4.41
CA SER A 75 12.89 -0.38 5.55
C SER A 75 13.01 -1.20 6.84
N LYS A 76 13.42 -0.55 7.94
CA LYS A 76 13.44 -1.18 9.28
C LYS A 76 12.02 -1.42 9.81
N GLU A 77 11.05 -0.76 9.18
CA GLU A 77 9.66 -0.66 9.59
C GLU A 77 8.82 -1.85 9.08
N ALA A 78 9.15 -2.43 7.91
CA ALA A 78 8.50 -3.64 7.39
C ALA A 78 8.64 -4.84 8.34
N LYS A 79 9.81 -4.96 8.98
CA LYS A 79 10.12 -6.03 9.93
C LYS A 79 9.33 -5.90 11.23
N GLN A 80 8.88 -4.69 11.60
CA GLN A 80 8.01 -4.48 12.76
C GLN A 80 6.54 -4.79 12.45
N GLU A 81 6.07 -4.51 11.23
CA GLU A 81 4.69 -4.79 10.81
C GLU A 81 4.43 -6.30 10.69
N GLU A 82 5.38 -7.04 10.09
CA GLU A 82 5.33 -8.51 9.95
C GLU A 82 5.27 -9.21 11.33
N GLN A 83 5.96 -8.65 12.33
CA GLN A 83 5.91 -9.12 13.72
C GLN A 83 4.62 -8.72 14.48
N ARG A 84 3.95 -7.63 14.11
CA ARG A 84 2.67 -7.22 14.73
C ARG A 84 1.48 -7.99 14.17
N HIS A 85 1.51 -8.36 12.89
CA HIS A 85 0.46 -9.17 12.26
C HIS A 85 0.58 -10.67 12.50
N ALA A 86 1.77 -11.17 12.86
CA ALA A 86 1.96 -12.57 13.25
C ALA A 86 1.36 -12.94 14.63
N VAL A 87 0.77 -11.99 15.36
CA VAL A 87 0.25 -12.19 16.74
C VAL A 87 -1.27 -11.90 16.86
N GLY A 88 -2.05 -11.90 15.78
CA GLY A 88 -3.48 -11.55 15.89
C GLY A 88 -4.42 -12.09 14.81
N TYR A 89 -4.69 -13.39 14.81
CA TYR A 89 -6.00 -14.05 15.04
C TYR A 89 -5.82 -15.57 14.90
#